data_AF-A0A7C9QT88-F1
#
_entry.id   AF-A0A7C9QT88-F1
#
_cell.length_a   1.000
_cell.length_b   1.000
_cell.length_c   1.000
_cell.angle_alpha   90.00
_cell.angle_beta   90.00
_cell.angle_gamma   90.00
#
_symmetry.space_group_name_H-M   'P 1'
#
loop_
_entity.id
_entity.type
_entity.pdbx_description
1 polymer ?
#
loop_
_entity_poly.entity_id
_entity_poly.type
_entity_poly.pdbx_seq_one_letter_code
_entity_poly.pdbx_strand_id
1 'polypeptide(L)'
;MANNSKIEWTRHTWTPVVGCDPISPACAFCYAALMAARLEAMGQEKYAGLATRQGNRGKWTGKVTLWEPELLAPLKVRKPAAWFLTSMGDVGHEAVPFSFLDRLFAVMTLCQQHTFYVLTKRPERLAGYLTDFQAGIRVCRATIPFATTEVLRFGNPAGTDGWWPLPNVLIGCTTEDQTRADERRPATASIAADGWRTFVSYEPALGPVDWAGWEFLSWLISGGESGQHARPSHPDWHRTARDWCAANGVPYLFKQWGEWHDETDRAPHERSRRVADKVINASGEILGGGDGHTGYVELDWRERGGAWMARGGKKAAGRLLDGVEHNGKPEVR
;
A
#
# COMPACT_ATOMS: atom_id res chain seq x y z
N MET A 1 -10.25 13.26 6.45
CA MET A 1 -10.04 12.07 7.30
C MET A 1 -11.26 11.16 7.19
N ALA A 2 -11.06 9.85 7.02
CA ALA A 2 -12.12 8.87 7.23
C ALA A 2 -11.95 8.22 8.61
N ASN A 3 -12.97 8.36 9.46
CA ASN A 3 -13.08 7.57 10.69
C ASN A 3 -13.60 6.18 10.34
N ASN A 4 -12.99 5.13 10.89
CA ASN A 4 -13.29 3.73 10.57
C ASN A 4 -13.00 3.40 9.10
N SER A 5 -11.73 3.42 8.75
CA SER A 5 -11.25 3.00 7.44
C SER A 5 -11.78 1.61 7.07
N LYS A 6 -12.09 1.42 5.78
CA LYS A 6 -12.39 0.09 5.22
C LYS A 6 -11.12 -0.72 4.91
N ILE A 7 -9.95 -0.15 5.16
CA ILE A 7 -8.65 -0.82 5.02
C ILE A 7 -8.40 -1.55 6.35
N GLU A 8 -8.39 -2.87 6.30
CA GLU A 8 -8.55 -3.77 7.45
C GLU A 8 -7.38 -3.73 8.44
N TRP A 9 -6.28 -3.10 8.04
CA TRP A 9 -5.08 -2.97 8.86
C TRP A 9 -4.88 -1.60 9.50
N THR A 10 -5.80 -0.66 9.28
CA THR A 10 -5.75 0.67 9.87
C THR A 10 -7.10 1.11 10.39
N ARG A 11 -7.12 1.95 11.43
CA ARG A 11 -8.36 2.54 11.95
C ARG A 11 -8.74 3.81 11.20
N HIS A 12 -7.74 4.62 10.88
CA HIS A 12 -7.92 5.93 10.26
C HIS A 12 -7.05 6.08 9.01
N THR A 13 -7.58 6.68 7.96
CA THR A 13 -6.77 7.19 6.84
C THR A 13 -6.50 8.68 7.04
N TRP A 14 -5.23 9.05 7.00
CA TRP A 14 -4.76 10.42 7.05
C TRP A 14 -4.26 10.79 5.66
N THR A 15 -4.89 11.79 5.02
CA THR A 15 -4.60 12.10 3.62
C THR A 15 -4.31 13.60 3.41
N PRO A 16 -3.28 14.17 4.05
CA PRO A 16 -2.86 15.55 3.84
C PRO A 16 -2.11 15.74 2.51
N VAL A 17 -1.62 14.67 1.87
CA VAL A 17 -1.10 14.67 0.50
C VAL A 17 -2.05 13.90 -0.39
N VAL A 18 -2.49 14.53 -1.49
CA VAL A 18 -3.46 13.97 -2.45
C VAL A 18 -2.99 14.21 -3.87
N GLY A 19 -3.21 13.25 -4.75
CA GLY A 19 -2.70 13.30 -6.12
C GLY A 19 -1.31 12.68 -6.22
N CYS A 20 -0.95 12.27 -7.44
CA CYS A 20 0.27 11.52 -7.73
C CYS A 20 0.49 11.42 -9.26
N ASP A 21 1.71 11.16 -9.71
CA ASP A 21 1.97 10.67 -11.06
C ASP A 21 2.00 9.12 -11.14
N PRO A 22 1.48 8.52 -12.23
CA PRO A 22 1.57 7.08 -12.46
C PRO A 22 3.01 6.66 -12.79
N ILE A 23 3.60 5.76 -11.99
CA ILE A 23 5.01 5.33 -12.14
C ILE A 23 5.19 3.82 -12.18
N SER A 24 4.10 3.05 -12.12
CA SER A 24 4.15 1.59 -12.28
C SER A 24 2.90 1.06 -12.99
N PRO A 25 2.93 -0.16 -13.51
CA PRO A 25 1.75 -0.87 -14.02
C PRO A 25 0.59 -0.97 -13.05
N ALA A 26 0.80 -0.89 -11.73
CA ALA A 26 -0.29 -0.85 -10.75
C ALA A 26 -1.10 0.45 -10.79
N CYS A 27 -0.57 1.52 -11.38
CA CYS A 27 -1.28 2.78 -11.54
C CYS A 27 -2.33 2.73 -12.67
N ALA A 28 -2.32 1.72 -13.54
CA ALA A 28 -3.20 1.62 -14.72
C ALA A 28 -4.72 1.61 -14.38
N PHE A 29 -5.07 1.13 -13.19
CA PHE A 29 -6.44 1.03 -12.68
C PHE A 29 -6.58 1.62 -11.27
N CYS A 30 -5.82 2.69 -10.99
CA CYS A 30 -5.75 3.30 -9.68
C CYS A 30 -7.14 3.75 -9.16
N TYR A 31 -7.65 3.08 -8.12
CA TYR A 31 -8.94 3.44 -7.51
C TYR A 31 -8.96 4.89 -7.00
N ALA A 32 -7.81 5.37 -6.52
CA ALA A 32 -7.71 6.69 -5.90
C ALA A 32 -7.90 7.82 -6.93
N ALA A 33 -7.43 7.64 -8.17
CA ALA A 33 -7.67 8.60 -9.24
C ALA A 33 -9.17 8.68 -9.59
N LEU A 34 -9.85 7.53 -9.68
CA LEU A 34 -11.29 7.49 -9.93
C LEU A 34 -12.07 8.13 -8.77
N MET A 35 -11.66 7.86 -7.52
CA MET A 35 -12.29 8.44 -6.34
C MET A 35 -12.07 9.96 -6.28
N ALA A 36 -10.87 10.45 -6.57
CA ALA A 36 -10.56 11.88 -6.60
C ALA A 36 -11.45 12.62 -7.60
N ALA A 37 -11.60 12.11 -8.83
CA ALA A 37 -12.47 12.72 -9.83
C ALA A 37 -13.96 12.71 -9.41
N ARG A 38 -14.40 11.68 -8.68
CA ARG A 38 -15.77 11.65 -8.10
C ARG A 38 -15.95 12.68 -7.00
N LEU A 39 -14.97 12.81 -6.10
CA LEU A 39 -15.01 13.76 -5.00
C LEU A 39 -14.96 15.21 -5.49
N GLU A 40 -14.17 15.49 -6.53
CA GLU A 40 -14.19 16.78 -7.23
C GLU A 40 -15.57 17.08 -7.80
N ALA A 41 -16.20 16.13 -8.51
CA ALA A 41 -17.55 16.30 -9.04
C ALA A 41 -18.61 16.50 -7.94
N MET A 42 -18.32 16.07 -6.70
CA MET A 42 -19.13 16.33 -5.50
C MET A 42 -18.78 17.66 -4.80
N GLY A 43 -17.94 18.50 -5.40
CA GLY A 43 -17.58 19.83 -4.88
C GLY A 43 -16.49 19.82 -3.81
N GLN A 44 -15.73 18.73 -3.64
CA GLN A 44 -14.65 18.69 -2.65
C GLN A 44 -13.39 19.39 -3.18
N GLU A 45 -13.15 20.62 -2.71
CA GLU A 45 -12.02 21.47 -3.10
C GLU A 45 -10.66 20.75 -3.03
N LYS A 46 -10.46 19.91 -2.02
CA LYS A 46 -9.26 19.08 -1.82
C LYS A 46 -8.85 18.28 -3.06
N TYR A 47 -9.81 17.91 -3.92
CA TYR A 47 -9.59 17.07 -5.09
C TYR A 47 -9.63 17.82 -6.42
N ALA A 48 -9.78 19.15 -6.39
CA ALA A 48 -9.94 19.96 -7.59
C ALA A 48 -8.76 19.84 -8.56
N GLY A 49 -9.03 19.39 -9.78
CA GLY A 49 -8.08 19.21 -10.88
C GLY A 49 -7.06 18.10 -10.67
N LEU A 50 -7.24 17.20 -9.69
CA LEU A 50 -6.27 16.13 -9.42
C LEU A 50 -6.39 14.96 -10.40
N ALA A 51 -7.60 14.67 -10.90
CA ALA A 51 -7.84 13.52 -11.76
C ALA A 51 -8.91 13.78 -12.80
N THR A 52 -8.75 13.19 -13.99
CA THR A 52 -9.79 13.12 -15.00
C THR A 52 -10.54 11.79 -14.91
N ARG A 53 -11.78 11.77 -15.40
CA ARG A 53 -12.62 10.56 -15.44
C ARG A 53 -13.11 10.28 -16.85
N GLN A 54 -12.93 9.04 -17.29
CA GLN A 54 -13.55 8.50 -18.51
C GLN A 54 -14.29 7.20 -18.13
N GLY A 55 -15.62 7.26 -18.09
CA GLY A 55 -16.44 6.15 -17.59
C GLY A 55 -16.10 5.79 -16.13
N ASN A 56 -15.67 4.54 -15.93
CA ASN A 56 -15.22 4.00 -14.63
C ASN A 56 -13.70 3.96 -14.49
N ARG A 57 -12.97 4.72 -15.29
CA ARG A 57 -11.52 4.89 -15.16
C ARG A 57 -11.19 6.32 -14.74
N GLY A 58 -10.34 6.44 -13.74
CA GLY A 58 -9.74 7.72 -13.33
C GLY A 58 -8.28 7.74 -13.72
N LYS A 59 -7.78 8.91 -14.12
CA LYS A 59 -6.35 9.13 -14.40
C LYS A 59 -5.89 10.38 -13.67
N TRP A 60 -4.79 10.27 -12.93
CA TRP A 60 -4.19 11.44 -12.29
C TRP A 60 -3.68 12.44 -13.34
N THR A 61 -3.75 13.72 -13.03
CA THR A 61 -3.22 14.81 -13.86
C THR A 61 -1.75 15.12 -13.56
N GLY A 62 -1.17 14.50 -12.53
CA GLY A 62 0.14 14.83 -11.97
C GLY A 62 0.12 15.98 -10.97
N LYS A 63 -1.01 16.68 -10.84
CA LYS A 63 -1.20 17.66 -9.78
C LYS A 63 -1.18 16.96 -8.42
N VAL A 64 -0.49 17.58 -7.47
CA VAL A 64 -0.51 17.21 -6.04
C VAL A 64 -1.05 18.38 -5.24
N THR A 65 -1.96 18.09 -4.32
CA THR A 65 -2.48 19.07 -3.35
C THR A 65 -1.99 18.70 -1.95
N LEU A 66 -1.38 19.67 -1.28
CA LEU A 66 -1.01 19.63 0.14
C LEU A 66 -2.17 20.25 0.95
N TRP A 67 -2.96 19.40 1.58
CA TRP A 67 -4.21 19.78 2.24
C TRP A 67 -3.98 20.10 3.73
N GLU A 68 -3.62 21.35 4.01
CA GLU A 68 -3.38 21.90 5.35
C GLU A 68 -4.50 21.60 6.37
N PRO A 69 -5.81 21.73 6.04
CA PRO A 69 -6.87 21.52 7.02
C PRO A 69 -6.90 20.11 7.66
N GLU A 70 -6.30 19.11 7.00
CA GLU A 70 -6.21 17.73 7.51
C GLU A 70 -4.86 17.41 8.17
N LEU A 71 -3.86 18.31 8.11
CA LEU A 71 -2.55 18.03 8.66
C LEU A 71 -2.60 17.72 10.16
N LEU A 72 -3.32 18.52 10.94
CA LEU A 72 -3.37 18.37 12.41
C LEU A 72 -4.41 17.34 12.89
N ALA A 73 -4.93 16.52 12.00
CA ALA A 73 -6.05 15.64 12.31
C ALA A 73 -5.71 14.53 13.33
N PRO A 74 -4.51 13.91 13.32
CA PRO A 74 -4.11 12.96 14.36
C PRO A 74 -4.09 13.54 15.79
N LEU A 75 -3.67 14.80 15.96
CA LEU A 75 -3.61 15.46 17.27
C LEU A 75 -4.97 15.52 17.99
N LYS A 76 -6.07 15.42 17.23
CA LYS A 76 -7.44 15.47 17.77
C LYS A 76 -7.91 14.13 18.34
N VAL A 77 -7.16 13.04 18.14
CA VAL A 77 -7.55 11.69 18.54
C VAL A 77 -6.76 11.25 19.78
N ARG A 78 -7.47 11.04 20.89
CA ARG A 78 -6.84 10.67 22.17
C ARG A 78 -6.55 9.19 22.31
N LYS A 79 -7.45 8.33 21.79
CA LYS A 79 -7.30 6.88 21.93
C LYS A 79 -6.22 6.37 20.98
N PRO A 80 -5.31 5.48 21.42
CA PRO A 80 -4.36 4.81 20.54
C PRO A 80 -5.04 4.22 19.31
N ALA A 81 -4.41 4.40 18.16
CA ALA A 81 -4.97 4.01 16.88
C ALA A 81 -3.88 3.84 15.82
N ALA A 82 -4.15 2.96 14.87
CA ALA A 82 -3.38 2.84 13.64
C ALA A 82 -3.86 3.84 12.58
N TRP A 83 -2.92 4.52 11.96
CA TRP A 83 -3.13 5.55 10.93
C TRP A 83 -2.38 5.19 9.66
N PHE A 84 -3.06 5.30 8.53
CA PHE A 84 -2.45 5.07 7.22
C PHE A 84 -2.26 6.41 6.47
N LEU A 85 -1.02 6.68 6.08
CA LEU A 85 -0.60 7.83 5.27
C LEU A 85 0.01 7.32 3.94
N THR A 86 -0.49 7.65 2.75
CA THR A 86 -1.78 8.29 2.43
C THR A 86 -2.57 7.37 1.50
N SER A 87 -3.90 7.38 1.62
CA SER A 87 -4.77 6.49 0.83
C SER A 87 -5.07 7.00 -0.59
N MET A 88 -4.76 8.26 -0.91
CA MET A 88 -5.11 8.88 -2.21
C MET A 88 -4.03 9.84 -2.73
N GLY A 89 -2.77 9.57 -2.40
CA GLY A 89 -1.62 10.33 -2.89
C GLY A 89 -0.33 9.53 -2.71
N ASP A 90 0.81 10.21 -2.83
CA ASP A 90 2.11 9.64 -2.55
C ASP A 90 2.97 10.66 -1.80
N VAL A 91 3.38 10.36 -0.57
CA VAL A 91 4.21 11.27 0.23
C VAL A 91 5.63 11.42 -0.32
N GLY A 92 6.12 10.43 -1.07
CA GLY A 92 7.40 10.46 -1.76
C GLY A 92 7.33 11.18 -3.11
N HIS A 93 6.25 11.89 -3.42
CA HIS A 93 6.15 12.67 -4.66
C HIS A 93 7.10 13.88 -4.65
N GLU A 94 7.65 14.24 -5.81
CA GLU A 94 8.56 15.39 -5.93
C GLU A 94 7.91 16.73 -5.59
N ALA A 95 6.63 16.88 -5.92
CA ALA A 95 5.80 18.01 -5.57
C ALA A 95 5.51 18.15 -4.05
N VAL A 96 5.89 17.15 -3.23
CA VAL A 96 5.86 17.26 -1.77
C VAL A 96 7.22 17.81 -1.32
N PRO A 97 7.30 19.07 -0.85
CA PRO A 97 8.54 19.64 -0.37
C PRO A 97 8.91 18.99 0.98
N PHE A 98 10.21 18.88 1.26
CA PHE A 98 10.69 18.34 2.53
C PHE A 98 10.20 19.14 3.74
N SER A 99 9.97 20.46 3.60
CA SER A 99 9.36 21.27 4.66
C SER A 99 7.92 20.84 5.02
N PHE A 100 7.20 20.23 4.08
CA PHE A 100 5.89 19.62 4.39
C PHE A 100 6.06 18.26 5.06
N LEU A 101 7.06 17.46 4.65
CA LEU A 101 7.41 16.23 5.36
C LEU A 101 7.82 16.53 6.81
N ASP A 102 8.60 17.58 7.06
CA ASP A 102 8.98 18.02 8.42
C ASP A 102 7.74 18.20 9.31
N ARG A 103 6.69 18.82 8.77
CA ARG A 103 5.43 19.04 9.48
C ARG A 103 4.60 17.77 9.65
N LEU A 104 4.62 16.85 8.68
CA LEU A 104 3.96 15.55 8.80
C LEU A 104 4.60 14.71 9.90
N PHE A 105 5.92 14.58 9.87
CA PHE A 105 6.68 13.85 10.88
C PHE A 105 6.62 14.56 12.25
N ALA A 106 6.50 15.88 12.31
CA ALA A 106 6.24 16.60 13.56
C ALA A 106 4.91 16.21 14.19
N VAL A 107 3.84 16.03 13.40
CA VAL A 107 2.56 15.52 13.92
C VAL A 107 2.70 14.08 14.44
N MET A 108 3.41 13.21 13.71
CA MET A 108 3.66 11.83 14.16
C MET A 108 4.49 11.79 15.45
N THR A 109 5.47 12.69 15.55
CA THR A 109 6.34 12.89 16.73
C THR A 109 5.49 13.25 17.95
N LEU A 110 4.54 14.17 17.81
CA LEU A 110 3.66 14.59 18.90
C LEU A 110 2.59 13.55 19.27
N CYS A 111 2.32 12.58 18.39
CA CYS A 111 1.28 11.56 18.55
C CYS A 111 1.86 10.16 18.86
N GLN A 112 2.72 10.03 19.88
CA GLN A 112 3.37 8.75 20.21
C GLN A 112 2.38 7.63 20.59
N GLN A 113 1.16 7.98 21.03
CA GLN A 113 0.10 7.00 21.27
C GLN A 113 -0.45 6.36 19.97
N HIS A 114 -0.10 6.88 18.80
CA HIS A 114 -0.58 6.41 17.50
C HIS A 114 0.51 5.66 16.75
N THR A 115 0.10 4.64 16.01
CA THR A 115 0.94 3.99 15.00
C THR A 115 0.70 4.63 13.65
N PHE A 116 1.75 4.95 12.92
CA PHE A 116 1.65 5.45 11.55
C PHE A 116 2.26 4.47 10.56
N TYR A 117 1.49 4.09 9.55
CA TYR A 117 1.95 3.37 8.37
C TYR A 117 2.07 4.37 7.23
N VAL A 118 3.31 4.67 6.81
CA VAL A 118 3.60 5.58 5.71
C VAL A 118 3.90 4.73 4.47
N LEU A 119 3.13 4.83 3.40
CA LEU A 119 3.35 4.04 2.17
C LEU A 119 3.65 4.96 0.99
N THR A 120 4.63 4.58 0.19
CA THR A 120 5.01 5.28 -1.05
C THR A 120 5.34 4.29 -2.18
N LYS A 121 5.33 4.77 -3.43
CA LYS A 121 5.95 4.07 -4.57
C LYS A 121 7.30 4.68 -4.97
N ARG A 122 7.77 5.69 -4.23
CA ARG A 122 9.02 6.44 -4.44
C ARG A 122 9.89 6.39 -3.19
N PRO A 123 10.28 5.19 -2.71
CA PRO A 123 11.04 5.07 -1.47
C PRO A 123 12.41 5.73 -1.56
N GLU A 124 12.98 5.95 -2.74
CA GLU A 124 14.27 6.63 -2.95
C GLU A 124 14.23 8.08 -2.46
N ARG A 125 13.16 8.82 -2.80
CA ARG A 125 12.99 10.20 -2.32
C ARG A 125 12.77 10.23 -0.81
N LEU A 126 11.97 9.28 -0.30
CA LEU A 126 11.69 9.22 1.12
C LEU A 126 12.95 8.82 1.91
N ALA A 127 13.79 7.92 1.38
CA ALA A 127 15.09 7.59 1.94
C ALA A 127 15.99 8.82 2.02
N GLY A 128 16.12 9.58 0.92
CA GLY A 128 16.90 10.83 0.91
C GLY A 128 16.42 11.88 1.90
N TYR A 129 15.16 11.84 2.34
CA TYR A 129 14.65 12.66 3.43
C TYR A 129 14.97 12.07 4.81
N LEU A 130 14.68 10.78 5.02
CA LEU A 130 14.73 10.14 6.33
C LEU A 130 16.15 9.92 6.84
N THR A 131 17.09 9.60 5.93
CA THR A 131 18.49 9.33 6.25
C THR A 131 19.36 10.60 6.26
N ASP A 132 18.75 11.78 6.11
CA ASP A 132 19.45 13.05 6.27
C ASP A 132 19.66 13.33 7.76
N PHE A 133 20.92 13.52 8.16
CA PHE A 133 21.31 13.79 9.54
C PHE A 133 20.65 15.05 10.15
N GLN A 134 20.11 15.97 9.33
CA GLN A 134 19.36 17.14 9.78
C GLN A 134 17.84 16.91 9.86
N ALA A 135 17.31 15.80 9.37
CA ALA A 135 15.86 15.55 9.30
C ALA A 135 15.22 15.61 10.69
N GLY A 136 15.80 14.92 11.67
CA GLY A 136 15.34 15.00 13.06
C GLY A 136 15.28 16.44 13.58
N ILE A 137 16.34 17.23 13.37
CA ILE A 137 16.40 18.64 13.83
C ILE A 137 15.30 19.49 13.17
N ARG A 138 15.05 19.31 11.86
CA ARG A 138 13.98 20.02 11.16
C ARG A 138 12.60 19.63 11.69
N VAL A 139 12.38 18.34 11.92
CA VAL A 139 11.14 17.80 12.50
C VAL A 139 10.93 18.37 13.91
N CYS A 140 11.95 18.39 14.78
CA CYS A 140 11.89 19.05 16.10
C CYS A 140 11.41 20.49 15.99
N ARG A 141 12.01 21.26 15.07
CA ARG A 141 11.65 22.68 14.88
C ARG A 141 10.23 22.83 14.37
N ALA A 142 9.78 21.91 13.51
CA ALA A 142 8.43 21.90 12.97
C ALA A 142 7.36 21.55 14.01
N THR A 143 7.71 21.02 15.20
CA THR A 143 6.74 20.86 16.30
C THR A 143 6.41 22.19 16.98
N ILE A 144 7.31 23.18 16.96
CA ILE A 144 7.17 24.45 17.71
C ILE A 144 5.91 25.24 17.31
N PRO A 145 5.57 25.41 16.03
CA PRO A 145 4.34 26.12 15.66
C PRO A 145 3.06 25.42 16.12
N PHE A 146 3.12 24.09 16.35
CA PHE A 146 2.00 23.32 16.90
C PHE A 146 1.97 23.37 18.45
N ALA A 147 3.02 23.94 19.07
CA ALA A 147 3.34 23.79 20.48
C ALA A 147 2.72 24.80 21.45
N THR A 148 1.98 25.82 21.00
CA THR A 148 1.48 26.85 21.92
C THR A 148 0.34 26.38 22.84
N THR A 149 -0.25 25.20 22.60
CA THR A 149 -1.19 24.53 23.54
C THR A 149 -1.06 23.00 23.61
N GLU A 150 -0.49 22.33 22.61
CA GLU A 150 -0.44 20.85 22.55
C GLU A 150 0.88 20.22 23.08
N VAL A 151 2.02 20.93 23.10
CA VAL A 151 3.27 20.40 23.70
C VAL A 151 3.16 20.27 25.23
N LEU A 152 2.38 21.14 25.87
CA LEU A 152 2.02 20.98 27.29
C LEU A 152 1.21 19.70 27.57
N ARG A 153 0.61 19.08 26.54
CA ARG A 153 -0.27 17.89 26.68
C ARG A 153 0.44 16.56 26.44
N PHE A 154 1.43 16.50 25.55
CA PHE A 154 2.09 15.24 25.16
C PHE A 154 3.57 15.17 25.54
N GLY A 155 4.16 16.25 26.06
CA GLY A 155 5.60 16.36 26.28
C GLY A 155 6.36 16.63 24.98
N ASN A 156 7.64 17.00 25.10
CA ASN A 156 8.53 17.18 23.95
C ASN A 156 9.43 15.94 23.78
N PRO A 157 9.04 14.94 22.97
CA PRO A 157 9.85 13.73 22.77
C PRO A 157 11.19 14.02 22.07
N ALA A 158 11.27 15.14 21.34
CA ALA A 158 12.47 15.61 20.64
C ALA A 158 13.61 16.08 21.57
N GLY A 159 13.40 16.08 22.89
CA GLY A 159 14.44 16.35 23.90
C GLY A 159 15.12 15.11 24.47
N THR A 160 14.81 13.90 23.97
CA THR A 160 15.39 12.63 24.46
C THR A 160 16.37 12.06 23.44
N ASP A 161 17.48 11.47 23.89
CA ASP A 161 18.40 10.77 22.99
C ASP A 161 17.68 9.61 22.28
N GLY A 162 17.94 9.44 20.97
CA GLY A 162 17.41 8.31 20.19
C GLY A 162 15.94 8.43 19.77
N TRP A 163 15.33 9.63 19.82
CA TRP A 163 13.94 9.83 19.41
C TRP A 163 13.69 9.75 17.89
N TRP A 164 14.74 9.93 17.07
CA TRP A 164 14.74 9.76 15.61
C TRP A 164 15.70 8.63 15.25
N PRO A 165 15.27 7.60 14.50
CA PRO A 165 13.97 7.39 13.85
C PRO A 165 12.79 7.24 14.82
N LEU A 166 11.57 7.57 14.36
CA LEU A 166 10.37 7.54 15.22
C LEU A 166 9.89 6.12 15.48
N PRO A 167 9.83 5.66 16.75
CA PRO A 167 9.47 4.29 17.07
C PRO A 167 8.02 3.96 16.67
N ASN A 168 7.11 4.94 16.68
CA ASN A 168 5.70 4.75 16.36
C ASN A 168 5.37 4.80 14.85
N VAL A 169 6.38 4.87 13.98
CA VAL A 169 6.21 5.00 12.53
C VAL A 169 6.83 3.79 11.81
N LEU A 170 6.10 3.27 10.81
CA LEU A 170 6.60 2.28 9.86
C LEU A 170 6.60 2.87 8.46
N ILE A 171 7.70 2.69 7.74
CA ILE A 171 7.92 3.20 6.40
C ILE A 171 7.80 2.07 5.39
N GLY A 172 6.87 2.22 4.46
CA GLY A 172 6.51 1.19 3.51
C GLY A 172 6.76 1.59 2.07
N CYS A 173 7.12 0.60 1.27
CA CYS A 173 7.11 0.71 -0.18
C CYS A 173 6.06 -0.24 -0.78
N THR A 174 5.45 0.16 -1.90
CA THR A 174 4.71 -0.79 -2.73
C THR A 174 5.72 -1.56 -3.60
N THR A 175 5.55 -2.86 -3.81
CA THR A 175 6.35 -3.65 -4.77
C THR A 175 5.42 -4.59 -5.54
N GLU A 176 5.11 -4.31 -6.80
CA GLU A 176 4.02 -5.03 -7.48
C GLU A 176 4.48 -6.25 -8.29
N ASP A 177 5.78 -6.33 -8.59
CA ASP A 177 6.46 -7.45 -9.23
C ASP A 177 7.99 -7.35 -9.00
N GLN A 178 8.75 -8.33 -9.50
CA GLN A 178 10.21 -8.39 -9.32
C GLN A 178 10.93 -7.12 -9.76
N THR A 179 10.61 -6.57 -10.93
CA THR A 179 11.28 -5.36 -11.42
C THR A 179 11.14 -4.21 -10.42
N ARG A 180 9.93 -4.00 -9.90
CA ARG A 180 9.70 -2.93 -8.92
C ARG A 180 10.26 -3.28 -7.54
N ALA A 181 10.37 -4.56 -7.20
CA ALA A 181 11.08 -5.01 -6.01
C ALA A 181 12.57 -4.66 -6.10
N ASP A 182 13.23 -4.98 -7.20
CA ASP A 182 14.66 -4.70 -7.44
C ASP A 182 14.96 -3.19 -7.43
N GLU A 183 14.12 -2.39 -8.08
CA GLU A 183 14.24 -0.93 -8.12
C GLU A 183 14.16 -0.33 -6.71
N ARG A 184 13.23 -0.81 -5.87
CA ARG A 184 12.84 -0.16 -4.61
C ARG A 184 13.52 -0.75 -3.38
N ARG A 185 14.06 -1.97 -3.45
CA ARG A 185 14.73 -2.64 -2.34
C ARG A 185 15.89 -1.82 -1.79
N PRO A 186 16.82 -1.26 -2.60
CA PRO A 186 17.98 -0.55 -2.07
C PRO A 186 17.59 0.64 -1.18
N ALA A 187 16.61 1.45 -1.60
CA ALA A 187 16.14 2.58 -0.80
C ALA A 187 15.41 2.13 0.47
N THR A 188 14.60 1.08 0.38
CA THR A 188 13.87 0.53 1.54
C THR A 188 14.84 -0.08 2.56
N ALA A 189 15.86 -0.79 2.10
CA ALA A 189 16.92 -1.34 2.94
C ALA A 189 17.76 -0.23 3.61
N SER A 190 18.05 0.86 2.90
CA SER A 190 18.75 2.03 3.46
C SER A 190 17.94 2.67 4.60
N ILE A 191 16.63 2.83 4.42
CA ILE A 191 15.72 3.32 5.48
C ILE A 191 15.77 2.38 6.69
N ALA A 192 15.74 1.06 6.48
CA ALA A 192 15.83 0.09 7.56
C ALA A 192 17.19 0.11 8.28
N ALA A 193 18.29 0.25 7.53
CA ALA A 193 19.65 0.34 8.07
C ALA A 193 19.86 1.60 8.94
N ASP A 194 19.12 2.67 8.66
CA ASP A 194 19.05 3.89 9.47
C ASP A 194 18.15 3.76 10.71
N GLY A 195 17.67 2.55 10.99
CA GLY A 195 16.92 2.19 12.21
C GLY A 195 15.41 2.32 12.10
N TRP A 196 14.86 2.71 10.94
CA TRP A 196 13.41 2.75 10.74
C TRP A 196 12.82 1.35 10.64
N ARG A 197 11.62 1.17 11.18
CA ARG A 197 10.82 -0.03 10.89
C ARG A 197 10.25 0.07 9.49
N THR A 198 10.44 -0.95 8.68
CA THR A 198 9.98 -0.96 7.28
C THR A 198 8.97 -2.04 6.99
N PHE A 199 8.15 -1.83 5.97
CA PHE A 199 7.21 -2.84 5.50
C PHE A 199 7.07 -2.83 3.97
N VAL A 200 6.52 -3.90 3.43
CA VAL A 200 6.15 -3.96 2.01
C VAL A 200 4.64 -4.11 1.86
N SER A 201 4.08 -3.33 0.94
CA SER A 201 2.74 -3.53 0.40
C SER A 201 2.85 -4.15 -1.00
N TYR A 202 2.79 -5.47 -1.08
CA TYR A 202 2.70 -6.22 -2.34
C TYR A 202 1.26 -6.18 -2.87
N GLU A 203 0.80 -4.96 -3.19
CA GLU A 203 -0.58 -4.66 -3.54
C GLU A 203 -0.69 -3.56 -4.63
N PRO A 204 -1.28 -3.88 -5.80
CA PRO A 204 -1.65 -5.22 -6.24
C PRO A 204 -0.43 -6.10 -6.51
N ALA A 205 -0.54 -7.39 -6.23
CA ALA A 205 0.40 -8.40 -6.71
C ALA A 205 0.18 -8.63 -8.22
N LEU A 206 1.15 -8.25 -9.05
CA LEU A 206 1.07 -8.31 -10.52
C LEU A 206 2.09 -9.27 -11.17
N GLY A 207 3.06 -9.76 -10.41
CA GLY A 207 4.04 -10.75 -10.85
C GLY A 207 4.87 -11.22 -9.65
N PRO A 208 5.55 -12.38 -9.74
CA PRO A 208 6.28 -12.96 -8.61
C PRO A 208 7.38 -12.03 -8.10
N VAL A 209 7.75 -12.21 -6.83
CA VAL A 209 8.87 -11.52 -6.18
C VAL A 209 9.71 -12.56 -5.42
N ASP A 210 11.02 -12.55 -5.66
CA ASP A 210 12.01 -13.18 -4.81
C ASP A 210 12.26 -12.32 -3.58
N TRP A 211 11.90 -12.86 -2.42
CA TRP A 211 11.99 -12.19 -1.14
C TRP A 211 13.35 -12.37 -0.45
N ALA A 212 14.30 -13.11 -1.05
CA ALA A 212 15.66 -13.17 -0.54
C ALA A 212 16.29 -11.77 -0.44
N GLY A 213 16.91 -11.45 0.71
CA GLY A 213 17.50 -10.12 0.94
C GLY A 213 16.51 -9.07 1.45
N TRP A 214 15.28 -9.47 1.82
CA TRP A 214 14.27 -8.60 2.44
C TRP A 214 14.12 -8.83 3.95
N GLU A 215 15.06 -9.53 4.60
CA GLU A 215 14.98 -9.94 6.02
C GLU A 215 14.96 -8.74 6.99
N PHE A 216 15.22 -7.53 6.49
CA PHE A 216 15.08 -6.28 7.23
C PHE A 216 13.63 -5.82 7.43
N LEU A 217 12.65 -6.45 6.77
CA LEU A 217 11.24 -6.07 6.86
C LEU A 217 10.64 -6.40 8.23
N SER A 218 9.89 -5.44 8.78
CA SER A 218 9.09 -5.63 9.99
C SER A 218 7.67 -6.15 9.70
N TRP A 219 7.22 -6.12 8.44
CA TRP A 219 5.89 -6.55 8.04
C TRP A 219 5.78 -6.71 6.52
N LEU A 220 5.02 -7.70 6.05
CA LEU A 220 4.69 -7.86 4.64
C LEU A 220 3.17 -8.00 4.47
N ILE A 221 2.61 -7.19 3.58
CA ILE A 221 1.21 -7.24 3.17
C ILE A 221 1.16 -7.70 1.73
N SER A 222 0.26 -8.62 1.38
CA SER A 222 -0.01 -8.95 -0.01
C SER A 222 -1.50 -8.97 -0.33
N GLY A 223 -1.85 -8.72 -1.58
CA GLY A 223 -3.23 -8.74 -2.04
C GLY A 223 -3.40 -8.45 -3.53
N GLY A 224 -4.52 -8.93 -4.08
CA GLY A 224 -4.88 -8.77 -5.48
C GLY A 224 -5.47 -7.39 -5.81
N GLU A 225 -5.56 -7.09 -7.10
CA GLU A 225 -6.11 -5.83 -7.60
C GLU A 225 -7.63 -5.74 -7.41
N SER A 226 -8.14 -4.56 -7.05
CA SER A 226 -9.58 -4.33 -6.87
C SER A 226 -10.15 -3.42 -7.94
N GLY A 227 -11.47 -3.50 -8.14
CA GLY A 227 -12.20 -2.68 -9.10
C GLY A 227 -12.47 -3.38 -10.42
N GLN A 228 -13.32 -2.77 -11.25
CA GLN A 228 -13.90 -3.41 -12.44
C GLN A 228 -12.87 -3.96 -13.44
N HIS A 229 -11.67 -3.40 -13.46
CA HIS A 229 -10.60 -3.78 -14.37
C HIS A 229 -9.45 -4.52 -13.68
N ALA A 230 -9.69 -5.03 -12.46
CA ALA A 230 -8.70 -5.77 -11.70
C ALA A 230 -8.11 -6.91 -12.51
N ARG A 231 -6.78 -7.02 -12.48
CA ARG A 231 -6.01 -8.17 -12.98
C ARG A 231 -5.95 -9.28 -11.93
N PRO A 232 -5.95 -10.55 -12.34
CA PRO A 232 -5.79 -11.68 -11.42
C PRO A 232 -4.36 -11.75 -10.89
N SER A 233 -4.21 -12.22 -9.65
CA SER A 233 -2.92 -12.53 -9.04
C SER A 233 -2.76 -14.05 -8.89
N HIS A 234 -1.58 -14.57 -9.20
CA HIS A 234 -1.35 -16.02 -9.08
C HIS A 234 -1.31 -16.41 -7.59
N PRO A 235 -2.01 -17.48 -7.18
CA PRO A 235 -2.03 -17.94 -5.79
C PRO A 235 -0.65 -18.17 -5.19
N ASP A 236 0.25 -18.80 -5.95
CA ASP A 236 1.61 -19.07 -5.49
C ASP A 236 2.43 -17.83 -5.18
N TRP A 237 2.13 -16.67 -5.77
CA TRP A 237 2.82 -15.43 -5.40
C TRP A 237 2.53 -15.05 -3.94
N HIS A 238 1.28 -15.24 -3.50
CA HIS A 238 0.88 -14.99 -2.12
C HIS A 238 1.42 -16.08 -1.18
N ARG A 239 1.41 -17.36 -1.61
CA ARG A 239 1.98 -18.48 -0.83
C ARG A 239 3.48 -18.30 -0.61
N THR A 240 4.24 -17.98 -1.64
CA THR A 240 5.68 -17.71 -1.54
C THR A 240 5.97 -16.55 -0.57
N ALA A 241 5.20 -15.47 -0.63
CA ALA A 241 5.34 -14.36 0.32
C ALA A 241 5.01 -14.78 1.76
N ARG A 242 3.92 -15.53 1.96
CA ARG A 242 3.52 -16.09 3.27
C ARG A 242 4.60 -16.99 3.86
N ASP A 243 5.08 -17.94 3.07
CA ASP A 243 6.00 -18.98 3.52
C ASP A 243 7.38 -18.39 3.83
N TRP A 244 7.84 -17.44 3.01
CA TRP A 244 9.04 -16.66 3.30
C TRP A 244 8.89 -15.86 4.62
N CYS A 245 7.74 -15.23 4.85
CA CYS A 245 7.49 -14.51 6.09
C CYS A 245 7.53 -15.44 7.31
N ALA A 246 6.89 -16.61 7.22
CA ALA A 246 6.90 -17.62 8.26
C ALA A 246 8.33 -18.10 8.57
N ALA A 247 9.14 -18.34 7.54
CA ALA A 247 10.53 -18.78 7.69
C ALA A 247 11.45 -17.71 8.33
N ASN A 248 11.14 -16.43 8.16
CA ASN A 248 11.97 -15.31 8.64
C ASN A 248 11.40 -14.59 9.87
N GLY A 249 10.28 -15.08 10.43
CA GLY A 249 9.62 -14.45 11.58
C GLY A 249 9.03 -13.07 11.27
N VAL A 250 8.75 -12.78 9.99
CA VAL A 250 8.12 -11.53 9.56
C VAL A 250 6.60 -11.69 9.66
N PRO A 251 5.86 -10.80 10.34
CA PRO A 251 4.41 -10.81 10.32
C PRO A 251 3.88 -10.71 8.88
N TYR A 252 2.88 -11.52 8.55
CA TYR A 252 2.29 -11.56 7.21
C TYR A 252 0.79 -11.27 7.24
N LEU A 253 0.36 -10.32 6.40
CA LEU A 253 -1.04 -10.01 6.16
C LEU A 253 -1.41 -10.37 4.71
N PHE A 254 -2.28 -11.38 4.55
CA PHE A 254 -3.01 -11.53 3.30
C PHE A 254 -4.26 -10.67 3.38
N LYS A 255 -4.31 -9.59 2.60
CA LYS A 255 -5.42 -8.64 2.69
C LYS A 255 -6.65 -9.14 1.94
N GLN A 256 -6.52 -9.53 0.68
CA GLN A 256 -7.64 -10.01 -0.14
C GLN A 256 -7.14 -10.46 -1.52
N TRP A 257 -8.00 -11.17 -2.24
CA TRP A 257 -7.78 -11.48 -3.66
C TRP A 257 -8.21 -10.38 -4.63
N GLY A 258 -8.85 -9.32 -4.15
CA GLY A 258 -9.41 -8.31 -5.04
C GLY A 258 -10.71 -8.80 -5.68
N GLU A 259 -10.85 -8.75 -7.02
CA GLU A 259 -12.07 -9.23 -7.70
C GLU A 259 -12.06 -10.71 -8.10
N TRP A 260 -10.99 -11.43 -7.79
CA TRP A 260 -10.72 -12.78 -8.29
C TRP A 260 -10.74 -13.82 -7.16
N HIS A 261 -10.94 -15.08 -7.49
CA HIS A 261 -10.71 -16.19 -6.57
C HIS A 261 -10.10 -17.39 -7.30
N ASP A 262 -9.29 -18.15 -6.58
CA ASP A 262 -8.63 -19.36 -7.08
C ASP A 262 -9.65 -20.51 -7.16
N GLU A 263 -9.90 -21.00 -8.38
CA GLU A 263 -10.71 -22.19 -8.65
C GLU A 263 -9.89 -23.31 -9.31
N THR A 264 -8.57 -23.30 -9.18
CA THR A 264 -7.66 -24.27 -9.83
C THR A 264 -8.05 -25.72 -9.55
N ASP A 265 -8.46 -26.03 -8.31
CA ASP A 265 -8.89 -27.37 -7.91
C ASP A 265 -10.30 -27.74 -8.39
N ARG A 266 -11.12 -26.74 -8.72
CA ARG A 266 -12.48 -26.92 -9.27
C ARG A 266 -12.51 -26.85 -10.79
N ALA A 267 -11.38 -26.50 -11.41
CA ALA A 267 -11.26 -26.39 -12.84
C ALA A 267 -11.41 -27.76 -13.51
N PRO A 268 -12.19 -27.85 -14.60
CA PRO A 268 -12.46 -29.11 -15.29
C PRO A 268 -11.15 -29.78 -15.77
N HIS A 269 -11.12 -31.12 -15.74
CA HIS A 269 -9.95 -31.92 -16.11
C HIS A 269 -9.74 -32.09 -17.63
N GLU A 270 -10.75 -31.82 -18.45
CA GLU A 270 -10.73 -32.02 -19.91
C GLU A 270 -11.12 -30.75 -20.66
N ARG A 271 -11.07 -30.78 -22.02
CA ARG A 271 -11.57 -29.75 -22.94
C ARG A 271 -12.95 -29.25 -22.52
N SER A 272 -12.94 -28.22 -21.70
CA SER A 272 -14.14 -27.58 -21.23
C SER A 272 -14.41 -26.38 -22.11
N ARG A 273 -15.54 -26.41 -22.83
CA ARG A 273 -16.12 -25.19 -23.42
C ARG A 273 -16.63 -24.22 -22.34
N ARG A 274 -16.51 -24.54 -21.03
CA ARG A 274 -16.69 -23.53 -19.97
C ARG A 274 -15.45 -22.66 -19.94
N VAL A 275 -15.68 -21.40 -20.23
CA VAL A 275 -14.69 -20.35 -20.35
C VAL A 275 -14.19 -19.99 -18.96
N ALA A 276 -12.89 -20.17 -18.70
CA ALA A 276 -12.24 -19.52 -17.58
C ALA A 276 -12.33 -18.01 -17.76
N ASP A 277 -12.52 -17.24 -16.69
CA ASP A 277 -12.37 -15.79 -16.80
C ASP A 277 -10.91 -15.46 -17.16
N LYS A 278 -9.94 -16.00 -16.41
CA LYS A 278 -8.52 -16.03 -16.79
C LYS A 278 -7.82 -17.28 -16.23
N VAL A 279 -6.88 -17.83 -16.99
CA VAL A 279 -5.86 -18.76 -16.49
C VAL A 279 -4.51 -18.07 -16.59
N ILE A 280 -3.77 -18.03 -15.48
CA ILE A 280 -2.48 -17.33 -15.41
C ILE A 280 -1.40 -18.28 -14.91
N ASN A 281 -0.20 -18.25 -15.49
CA ASN A 281 0.91 -19.05 -14.95
C ASN A 281 1.71 -18.29 -13.89
N ALA A 282 2.67 -18.98 -13.28
CA ALA A 282 3.54 -18.42 -12.26
C ALA A 282 4.35 -17.19 -12.71
N SER A 283 4.61 -16.99 -14.01
CA SER A 283 5.25 -15.76 -14.52
C SER A 283 4.27 -14.61 -14.77
N GLY A 284 2.96 -14.85 -14.65
CA GLY A 284 1.90 -13.87 -14.87
C GLY A 284 1.41 -13.80 -16.32
N GLU A 285 1.82 -14.73 -17.17
CA GLU A 285 1.32 -14.87 -18.53
C GLU A 285 -0.13 -15.40 -18.51
N ILE A 286 -0.99 -14.83 -19.34
CA ILE A 286 -2.36 -15.30 -19.50
C ILE A 286 -2.35 -16.50 -20.47
N LEU A 287 -2.55 -17.71 -19.95
CA LEU A 287 -2.63 -18.96 -20.73
C LEU A 287 -4.00 -19.22 -21.35
N GLY A 288 -4.98 -18.39 -20.99
CA GLY A 288 -6.31 -18.51 -21.53
C GLY A 288 -7.37 -17.78 -20.73
N GLY A 289 -8.59 -17.87 -21.25
CA GLY A 289 -9.77 -17.26 -20.69
C GLY A 289 -10.35 -16.17 -21.58
N GLY A 290 -11.37 -15.50 -21.07
CA GLY A 290 -12.15 -14.52 -21.83
C GLY A 290 -12.90 -13.58 -20.91
N ASP A 291 -13.44 -12.51 -21.47
CA ASP A 291 -14.25 -11.58 -20.69
C ASP A 291 -15.69 -12.12 -20.62
N GLY A 292 -15.94 -13.07 -19.73
CA GLY A 292 -17.24 -13.76 -19.57
C GLY A 292 -17.27 -15.17 -20.17
N HIS A 293 -18.33 -15.51 -20.92
CA HIS A 293 -18.58 -16.87 -21.44
C HIS A 293 -17.95 -17.17 -22.82
N THR A 294 -17.02 -16.33 -23.30
CA THR A 294 -16.33 -16.51 -24.60
C THR A 294 -14.83 -16.43 -24.42
N GLY A 295 -14.12 -17.56 -24.49
CA GLY A 295 -12.67 -17.63 -24.31
C GLY A 295 -12.15 -19.05 -24.51
N TYR A 296 -10.85 -19.16 -24.75
CA TYR A 296 -10.13 -20.42 -24.94
C TYR A 296 -9.08 -20.56 -23.85
N VAL A 297 -8.91 -21.78 -23.35
CA VAL A 297 -7.83 -22.13 -22.41
C VAL A 297 -6.95 -23.16 -23.09
N GLU A 298 -5.65 -22.92 -23.08
CA GLU A 298 -4.66 -23.88 -23.57
C GLU A 298 -4.75 -25.20 -22.80
N LEU A 299 -4.53 -26.33 -23.48
CA LEU A 299 -4.74 -27.65 -22.86
C LEU A 299 -3.68 -28.00 -21.82
N ASP A 300 -2.47 -27.50 -22.03
CA ASP A 300 -1.29 -27.74 -21.21
C ASP A 300 -1.14 -26.73 -20.06
N TRP A 301 -2.22 -25.99 -19.74
CA TRP A 301 -2.19 -24.93 -18.74
C TRP A 301 -1.75 -25.42 -17.36
N ARG A 302 -2.09 -26.67 -17.00
CA ARG A 302 -1.69 -27.26 -15.71
C ARG A 302 -0.20 -27.58 -15.69
N GLU A 303 0.35 -28.17 -16.75
CA GLU A 303 1.79 -28.46 -16.86
C GLU A 303 2.63 -27.19 -16.87
N ARG A 304 2.06 -26.08 -17.36
CA ARG A 304 2.68 -24.74 -17.32
C ARG A 304 2.53 -24.02 -15.98
N GLY A 305 2.00 -24.70 -14.95
CA GLY A 305 1.78 -24.12 -13.62
C GLY A 305 0.72 -23.02 -13.63
N GLY A 306 -0.35 -23.21 -14.41
CA GLY A 306 -1.46 -22.27 -14.49
C GLY A 306 -2.37 -22.35 -13.27
N ALA A 307 -2.86 -21.20 -12.83
CA ALA A 307 -3.93 -21.04 -11.87
C ALA A 307 -5.21 -20.58 -12.58
N TRP A 308 -6.32 -21.25 -12.27
CA TRP A 308 -7.64 -20.92 -12.82
C TRP A 308 -8.30 -19.86 -11.95
N MET A 309 -8.36 -18.64 -12.46
CA MET A 309 -8.85 -17.47 -11.71
C MET A 309 -10.24 -17.08 -12.22
N ALA A 310 -11.24 -17.19 -11.35
CA ALA A 310 -12.61 -16.81 -11.63
C ALA A 310 -12.91 -15.41 -11.05
N ARG A 311 -13.72 -14.63 -11.75
CA ARG A 311 -14.12 -13.28 -11.34
C ARG A 311 -15.43 -13.33 -10.58
N GLY A 312 -15.37 -13.45 -9.25
CA GLY A 312 -16.54 -13.42 -8.36
C GLY A 312 -16.86 -12.05 -7.76
N GLY A 313 -15.93 -11.11 -7.89
CA GLY A 313 -16.01 -9.79 -7.27
C GLY A 313 -15.59 -9.77 -5.80
N LYS A 314 -15.22 -8.58 -5.30
CA LYS A 314 -14.55 -8.43 -3.98
C LYS A 314 -15.22 -9.12 -2.79
N LYS A 315 -16.55 -9.07 -2.71
CA LYS A 315 -17.28 -9.68 -1.58
C LYS A 315 -17.19 -11.20 -1.60
N ALA A 316 -17.23 -11.83 -2.77
CA ALA A 316 -17.17 -13.28 -2.91
C ALA A 316 -15.73 -13.80 -2.79
N ALA A 317 -14.77 -13.05 -3.34
CA ALA A 317 -13.35 -13.37 -3.33
C ALA A 317 -12.76 -13.49 -1.90
N GLY A 318 -13.17 -12.59 -1.00
CA GLY A 318 -12.83 -12.70 0.42
C GLY A 318 -11.33 -12.54 0.74
N ARG A 319 -10.94 -13.08 1.90
CA ARG A 319 -9.62 -12.88 2.53
C ARG A 319 -8.93 -14.19 2.94
N LEU A 320 -9.42 -15.32 2.45
CA LEU A 320 -8.85 -16.62 2.77
C LEU A 320 -7.76 -16.97 1.76
N LEU A 321 -6.55 -17.24 2.24
CA LEU A 321 -5.50 -17.87 1.45
C LEU A 321 -5.34 -19.30 1.98
N ASP A 322 -5.60 -20.28 1.10
CA ASP A 322 -5.67 -21.71 1.44
C ASP A 322 -6.64 -22.00 2.59
N GLY A 323 -7.82 -21.35 2.56
CA GLY A 323 -8.89 -21.56 3.53
C GLY A 323 -8.71 -20.87 4.89
N VAL A 324 -7.61 -20.14 5.10
CA VAL A 324 -7.28 -19.50 6.38
C VAL A 324 -7.07 -17.99 6.21
N GLU A 325 -7.46 -17.21 7.22
CA GLU A 325 -7.11 -15.79 7.28
C GLU A 325 -5.67 -15.60 7.79
N HIS A 326 -4.90 -14.77 7.10
CA HIS A 326 -3.55 -14.40 7.54
C HIS A 326 -3.57 -12.94 7.96
N ASN A 327 -3.65 -12.69 9.28
CA ASN A 327 -3.84 -11.35 9.85
C ASN A 327 -2.63 -10.82 10.64
N GLY A 328 -1.43 -11.35 10.37
CA GLY A 328 -0.20 -10.95 11.03
C GLY A 328 0.07 -9.46 10.89
N LYS A 329 0.42 -8.80 12.00
CA LYS A 329 0.77 -7.38 12.08
C LYS A 329 1.92 -7.21 13.07
N PRO A 330 2.79 -6.20 12.87
CA PRO A 330 3.87 -5.92 13.80
C PRO A 330 3.30 -5.40 15.12
N GLU A 331 3.93 -5.79 16.22
CA GLU A 331 3.68 -5.17 17.51
C GLU A 331 4.14 -3.70 17.46
N VAL A 332 3.27 -2.81 17.90
CA VAL A 332 3.60 -1.39 17.99
C VAL A 332 4.08 -1.14 19.41
N ARG A 333 5.35 -0.76 19.52
CA ARG A 333 5.98 -0.37 20.79
C ARG A 333 5.54 1.01 21.22
#